data_AF-A0A1G9XRA3-F1
#
_entry.id   AF-A0A1G9XRA3-F1
#
_cell.length_a   1.000
_cell.length_b   1.000
_cell.length_c   1.000
_cell.angle_alpha   90.00
_cell.angle_beta   90.00
_cell.angle_gamma   90.00
#
_symmetry.space_group_name_H-M   'P 1'
#
loop_
_entity.id
_entity.type
_entity.pdbx_description
1 polymer ?
#
loop_
_entity_poly.entity_id
_entity_poly.type
_entity_poly.pdbx_seq_one_letter_code
_entity_poly.pdbx_strand_id
1 'polypeptide(L)'
;MSMRSRYRSVRGISTVVALLAIGAVGCSDVSDAVDSAKDGAKKVARQRSVFSLAIGDCYNPNNKGEGTEVLVEIVPCAEAHTGQVVGDFKIDEGTKYPGDDAISAIADERCPAEAEKLAPDTWALPKGVAVFYYTPTQESWATGDRAVTCTYTKESGTFTGELNARSFKAEQTAYLKGSNAVYEALWVNQPAKDTVEADLPGYKAQAKAVAAALDAHLKGLKGIEGAEVGKLREQLTKTAGQWKTAANAADADAFYIAYDPAFTGIDPNKTVAARKELGLATTVPADDAEVWAG
;
A
#
# COMPACT_ATOMS: atom_id res chain seq x y z
N MET A 1 -13.52 12.47 67.43
CA MET A 1 -12.37 12.73 68.32
C MET A 1 -11.31 13.45 67.49
N SER A 2 -11.12 14.73 67.78
CA SER A 2 -10.17 15.62 67.12
C SER A 2 -8.88 15.61 67.93
N MET A 3 -7.73 15.41 67.28
CA MET A 3 -6.44 15.85 67.79
C MET A 3 -5.66 16.49 66.64
N ARG A 4 -5.54 17.81 66.76
CA ARG A 4 -4.73 18.71 65.94
C ARG A 4 -3.28 18.73 66.43
N SER A 5 -2.40 19.14 65.50
CA SER A 5 -1.12 19.85 65.70
C SER A 5 0.08 18.96 66.05
N ARG A 6 1.24 19.09 65.40
CA ARG A 6 1.97 20.34 65.17
C ARG A 6 2.72 20.38 63.82
N TYR A 7 2.52 21.47 63.09
CA TYR A 7 3.47 22.01 62.12
C TYR A 7 4.81 22.32 62.82
N ARG A 8 5.94 21.89 62.22
CA ARG A 8 7.24 22.51 62.50
C ARG A 8 8.17 22.43 61.28
N SER A 9 8.41 23.62 60.73
CA SER A 9 9.63 24.12 60.10
C SER A 9 10.17 23.46 58.84
N VAL A 10 10.05 24.21 57.74
CA VAL A 10 10.97 24.25 56.60
C VAL A 10 12.42 24.32 57.10
N ARG A 11 13.26 23.37 56.68
CA ARG A 11 14.70 23.50 56.45
C ARG A 11 15.24 22.17 55.91
N GLY A 12 15.83 22.21 54.72
CA GLY A 12 16.67 21.13 54.19
C GLY A 12 16.24 20.62 52.83
N ILE A 13 16.43 21.43 51.78
CA ILE A 13 16.63 20.90 50.43
C ILE A 13 17.96 20.13 50.50
N SER A 14 17.90 18.81 50.62
CA SER A 14 19.06 17.95 50.34
C SER A 14 19.14 17.75 48.84
N THR A 15 19.69 18.74 48.15
CA THR A 15 20.27 18.56 46.81
C THR A 15 21.42 17.57 46.96
N VAL A 16 21.19 16.32 46.54
CA VAL A 16 22.29 15.39 46.25
C VAL A 16 22.95 15.92 44.98
N VAL A 17 23.96 16.78 45.14
CA VAL A 17 24.89 17.11 44.07
C VAL A 17 25.82 15.91 43.95
N ALA A 18 25.54 15.03 43.00
CA ALA A 18 26.50 14.02 42.57
C ALA A 18 27.65 14.76 41.88
N LEU A 19 28.73 15.02 42.63
CA LEU A 19 30.01 15.43 42.06
C LEU A 19 30.58 14.24 41.28
N LEU A 20 30.34 14.22 39.97
CA LEU A 20 31.07 13.34 39.05
C LEU A 20 32.54 13.78 39.06
N ALA A 21 33.38 12.97 39.69
CA ALA A 21 34.81 13.04 39.49
C ALA A 21 35.09 12.69 38.03
N ILE A 22 35.43 13.69 37.21
CA ILE A 22 35.90 13.50 35.85
C ILE A 22 37.32 12.93 35.95
N GLY A 23 37.40 11.60 36.04
CA GLY A 23 38.57 10.89 35.52
C GLY A 23 38.59 11.07 34.01
N ALA A 24 39.78 11.26 33.44
CA ALA A 24 39.99 11.41 32.00
C ALA A 24 39.65 10.12 31.23
N VAL A 25 38.36 9.81 31.15
CA VAL A 25 37.75 8.89 30.18
C VAL A 25 37.27 9.78 29.03
N GLY A 26 37.54 9.36 27.80
CA GLY A 26 37.40 10.20 26.60
C GLY A 26 36.05 10.92 26.53
N CYS A 27 36.07 12.22 26.24
CA CYS A 27 34.86 13.02 26.02
C CYS A 27 33.93 12.45 24.93
N SER A 28 34.43 11.53 24.10
CA SER A 28 33.64 10.77 23.13
C SER A 28 32.57 9.91 23.77
N ASP A 29 32.87 9.23 24.87
CA ASP A 29 31.98 8.20 25.42
C ASP A 29 30.77 8.83 26.14
N VAL A 30 30.95 10.04 26.68
CA VAL A 30 29.88 10.82 27.32
C VAL A 30 29.01 11.52 26.27
N SER A 31 29.60 12.02 25.17
CA SER A 31 28.81 12.59 24.07
C SER A 31 27.94 11.54 23.40
N ASP A 32 28.50 10.37 23.13
CA ASP A 32 27.78 9.27 22.48
C ASP A 32 26.65 8.74 23.35
N ALA A 33 26.84 8.71 24.68
CA ALA A 33 25.79 8.34 25.64
C ALA A 33 24.66 9.37 25.71
N VAL A 34 24.98 10.66 25.65
CA VAL A 34 23.99 11.75 25.64
C VAL A 34 23.20 11.76 24.33
N ASP A 35 23.87 11.57 23.18
CA ASP A 35 23.21 11.50 21.88
C ASP A 35 22.30 10.27 21.78
N SER A 36 22.77 9.11 22.27
CA SER A 36 21.95 7.89 22.37
C SER A 36 20.71 8.09 23.26
N ALA A 37 20.84 8.78 24.39
CA ALA A 37 19.72 9.08 25.27
C ALA A 37 18.72 10.04 24.62
N LYS A 38 19.22 11.03 23.88
CA LYS A 38 18.39 11.99 23.13
C LYS A 38 17.64 11.33 21.98
N ASP A 39 18.29 10.43 21.25
CA ASP A 39 17.66 9.65 20.19
C ASP A 39 16.60 8.68 20.76
N GLY A 40 16.89 8.05 21.90
CA GLY A 40 15.91 7.24 22.62
C GLY A 40 14.66 8.05 23.04
N ALA A 41 14.85 9.25 23.59
CA ALA A 41 13.74 10.14 23.94
C ALA A 41 12.94 10.60 22.71
N LYS A 42 13.62 10.92 21.61
CA LYS A 42 13.00 11.29 20.33
C LYS A 42 12.15 10.16 19.77
N LYS A 43 12.64 8.92 19.81
CA LYS A 43 11.92 7.72 19.38
C LYS A 43 10.64 7.51 20.21
N VAL A 44 10.73 7.56 21.53
CA VAL A 44 9.56 7.44 22.43
C VAL A 44 8.53 8.53 22.14
N ALA A 45 8.96 9.78 21.95
CA ALA A 45 8.05 10.89 21.65
C ALA A 45 7.31 10.73 20.30
N ARG A 46 7.91 10.00 19.36
CA ARG A 46 7.38 9.69 18.03
C ARG A 46 6.55 8.41 17.98
N GLN A 47 6.46 7.66 19.07
CA GLN A 47 5.66 6.43 19.11
C GLN A 47 4.17 6.75 19.02
N ARG A 48 3.50 6.09 18.08
CA ARG A 48 2.07 6.21 17.85
C ARG A 48 1.49 4.82 17.61
N SER A 49 0.21 4.68 17.93
CA SER A 49 -0.55 3.53 17.44
C SER A 49 -0.65 3.65 15.93
N VAL A 50 -0.54 2.54 15.21
CA VAL A 50 -0.72 2.50 13.76
C VAL A 50 -2.09 3.06 13.32
N PHE A 51 -3.10 2.93 14.16
CA PHE A 51 -4.46 3.44 13.92
C PHE A 51 -4.59 4.96 14.15
N SER A 52 -3.55 5.62 14.65
CA SER A 52 -3.49 7.08 14.79
C SER A 52 -2.68 7.75 13.69
N LEU A 53 -2.19 6.98 12.72
CA LEU A 53 -1.50 7.51 11.56
C LEU A 53 -2.47 8.21 10.61
N ALA A 54 -2.05 9.35 10.09
CA ALA A 54 -2.74 10.05 9.03
C ALA A 54 -2.19 9.64 7.66
N ILE A 55 -3.01 9.76 6.62
CA ILE A 55 -2.57 9.61 5.23
C ILE A 55 -1.37 10.53 4.97
N GLY A 56 -0.29 9.95 4.45
CA GLY A 56 0.98 10.60 4.21
C GLY A 56 2.04 10.37 5.28
N ASP A 57 1.68 9.89 6.48
CA ASP A 57 2.64 9.62 7.55
C ASP A 57 3.63 8.51 7.16
N CYS A 58 4.92 8.81 7.27
CA CYS A 58 6.00 7.83 7.10
C CYS A 58 6.39 7.24 8.45
N TYR A 59 6.58 5.92 8.51
CA TYR A 59 6.78 5.22 9.76
C TYR A 59 7.76 4.04 9.68
N ASN A 60 8.25 3.66 10.86
CA ASN A 60 8.99 2.44 11.12
C ASN A 60 8.26 1.59 12.17
N PRO A 61 7.94 0.31 11.92
CA PRO A 61 7.34 -0.56 12.92
C PRO A 61 8.35 -0.85 14.03
N ASN A 62 7.90 -0.81 15.29
CA ASN A 62 8.79 -1.10 16.42
C ASN A 62 9.04 -2.61 16.61
N ASN A 63 8.16 -3.47 16.09
CA ASN A 63 8.26 -4.94 16.16
C ASN A 63 8.09 -5.55 14.76
N LYS A 64 8.83 -6.63 14.45
CA LYS A 64 8.75 -7.37 13.16
C LYS A 64 7.69 -8.49 13.15
N GLY A 65 6.57 -8.33 13.84
CA GLY A 65 5.57 -9.39 13.99
C GLY A 65 4.16 -8.90 13.68
N GLU A 66 3.40 -9.72 12.95
CA GLU A 66 1.95 -9.57 12.80
C GLU A 66 1.26 -9.81 14.15
N GLY A 67 0.19 -9.04 14.42
CA GLY A 67 -0.77 -9.33 15.50
C GLY A 67 -0.35 -8.89 16.90
N THR A 68 -0.54 -7.60 17.21
CA THR A 68 -0.95 -6.97 18.50
C THR A 68 -0.41 -5.55 18.55
N GLU A 69 -1.30 -4.56 18.68
CA GLU A 69 -1.04 -3.11 18.80
C GLU A 69 0.35 -2.67 18.34
N VAL A 70 0.54 -2.58 17.02
CA VAL A 70 1.83 -2.19 16.45
C VAL A 70 2.06 -0.72 16.76
N LEU A 71 2.80 -0.45 17.83
CA LEU A 71 3.40 0.86 18.01
C LEU A 71 4.37 1.06 16.86
N VAL A 72 4.19 2.15 16.12
CA VAL A 72 5.10 2.58 15.08
C VAL A 72 5.80 3.86 15.52
N GLU A 73 7.00 4.09 15.00
CA GLU A 73 7.67 5.38 15.10
C GLU A 73 7.33 6.20 13.85
N ILE A 74 6.63 7.34 14.01
CA ILE A 74 6.46 8.30 12.91
C ILE A 74 7.76 9.05 12.69
N VAL A 75 8.23 9.08 11.46
CA VAL A 75 9.45 9.79 11.05
C VAL A 75 9.16 10.71 9.87
N PRO A 76 9.89 11.82 9.70
CA PRO A 76 9.85 12.60 8.47
C PRO A 76 10.15 11.70 7.26
N CYS A 77 9.40 11.83 6.17
CA CYS A 77 9.60 11.01 4.97
C CYS A 77 10.99 11.19 4.32
N ALA A 78 11.68 12.31 4.60
CA ALA A 78 13.08 12.50 4.19
C ALA A 78 14.07 11.62 4.98
N GLU A 79 13.69 11.14 6.17
CA GLU A 79 14.44 10.13 6.93
C GLU A 79 14.12 8.72 6.39
N ALA A 80 15.01 7.75 6.66
CA ALA A 80 14.81 6.37 6.26
C ALA A 80 13.60 5.75 6.97
N HIS A 81 12.67 5.19 6.21
CA HIS A 81 11.45 4.56 6.73
C HIS A 81 11.08 3.29 5.97
N THR A 82 10.24 2.45 6.59
CA THR A 82 9.78 1.19 5.99
C THR A 82 8.44 1.32 5.30
N GLY A 83 7.60 2.28 5.67
CA GLY A 83 6.29 2.44 5.06
C GLY A 83 5.71 3.83 5.16
N GLN A 84 4.72 4.10 4.32
CA GLN A 84 3.93 5.32 4.30
C GLN A 84 2.44 4.98 4.26
N VAL A 85 1.64 5.65 5.08
CA VAL A 85 0.17 5.50 5.04
C VAL A 85 -0.37 6.15 3.78
N VAL A 86 -1.16 5.40 3.02
CA VAL A 86 -1.67 5.82 1.71
C VAL A 86 -3.20 5.87 1.64
N GLY A 87 -3.87 5.35 2.66
CA GLY A 87 -5.31 5.45 2.79
C GLY A 87 -5.79 4.95 4.14
N ASP A 88 -7.04 5.28 4.46
CA ASP A 88 -7.76 4.70 5.57
C ASP A 88 -9.26 4.63 5.25
N PHE A 89 -9.94 3.66 5.85
CA PHE A 89 -11.39 3.57 5.78
C PHE A 89 -11.95 2.87 7.02
N LYS A 90 -13.27 2.92 7.19
CA LYS A 90 -13.98 2.19 8.25
C LYS A 90 -14.82 1.07 7.66
N ILE A 91 -14.84 -0.06 8.35
CA ILE A 91 -15.74 -1.17 8.04
C ILE A 91 -17.10 -0.86 8.67
N ASP A 92 -18.10 -0.61 7.82
CA ASP A 92 -19.46 -0.24 8.24
C ASP A 92 -20.28 -1.44 8.76
N GLU A 93 -19.78 -2.67 8.59
CA GLU A 93 -20.52 -3.88 8.92
C GLU A 93 -20.60 -4.14 10.42
N GLY A 94 -21.82 -4.12 10.97
CA GLY A 94 -22.20 -4.84 12.19
C GLY A 94 -21.56 -4.40 13.52
N THR A 95 -22.26 -4.68 14.62
CA THR A 95 -21.69 -4.53 15.97
C THR A 95 -20.82 -5.73 16.35
N LYS A 96 -21.03 -6.89 15.73
CA LYS A 96 -20.25 -8.13 15.96
C LYS A 96 -18.99 -8.14 15.10
N TYR A 97 -17.91 -8.68 15.65
CA TYR A 97 -16.66 -8.87 14.92
C TYR A 97 -16.86 -9.90 13.80
N PRO A 98 -16.58 -9.55 12.52
CA PRO A 98 -16.81 -10.43 11.38
C PRO A 98 -15.77 -11.55 11.26
N GLY A 99 -14.62 -11.43 11.94
CA GLY A 99 -13.48 -12.35 11.83
C GLY A 99 -12.35 -11.77 11.00
N ASP A 100 -11.11 -12.21 11.27
CA ASP A 100 -9.91 -11.71 10.59
C ASP A 100 -9.99 -11.90 9.07
N ASP A 101 -10.35 -13.11 8.60
CA ASP A 101 -10.42 -13.42 7.17
C ASP A 101 -11.38 -12.51 6.40
N ALA A 102 -12.54 -12.19 6.99
CA ALA A 102 -13.53 -11.31 6.38
C ALA A 102 -13.02 -9.86 6.30
N ILE A 103 -12.29 -9.41 7.33
CA ILE A 103 -11.69 -8.08 7.35
C ILE A 103 -10.55 -7.98 6.35
N SER A 104 -9.69 -9.00 6.28
CA SER A 104 -8.60 -9.07 5.31
C SER A 104 -9.14 -9.05 3.88
N ALA A 105 -10.19 -9.81 3.57
CA ALA A 105 -10.83 -9.75 2.25
C ALA A 105 -11.32 -8.34 1.89
N ILE A 106 -11.91 -7.60 2.84
CA ILE A 106 -12.31 -6.21 2.63
C ILE A 106 -11.10 -5.30 2.42
N ALA A 107 -10.01 -5.52 3.17
CA ALA A 107 -8.78 -4.74 3.06
C ALA A 107 -8.03 -5.02 1.75
N ASP A 108 -7.95 -6.28 1.32
CA ASP A 108 -7.38 -6.71 0.04
C ASP A 108 -8.11 -6.06 -1.14
N GLU A 109 -9.43 -5.91 -1.06
CA GLU A 109 -10.22 -5.23 -2.10
C GLU A 109 -10.01 -3.70 -2.09
N ARG A 110 -9.99 -3.07 -0.91
CA ARG A 110 -10.06 -1.60 -0.81
C ARG A 110 -8.71 -0.92 -0.74
N CYS A 111 -7.71 -1.52 -0.10
CA CYS A 111 -6.43 -0.87 0.11
C CYS A 111 -5.63 -0.59 -1.18
N PRO A 112 -5.59 -1.47 -2.18
CA PRO A 112 -4.99 -1.13 -3.47
C PRO A 112 -5.66 0.10 -4.10
N ALA A 113 -6.99 0.14 -4.13
CA ALA A 113 -7.75 1.27 -4.67
C ALA A 113 -7.52 2.58 -3.90
N GLU A 114 -7.38 2.55 -2.57
CA GLU A 114 -7.01 3.74 -1.78
C GLU A 114 -5.56 4.15 -2.05
N ALA A 115 -4.63 3.20 -2.11
CA ALA A 115 -3.21 3.45 -2.34
C ALA A 115 -2.95 4.14 -3.69
N GLU A 116 -3.66 3.73 -4.74
CA GLU A 116 -3.58 4.33 -6.06
C GLU A 116 -4.02 5.79 -6.12
N LYS A 117 -4.92 6.23 -5.22
CA LYS A 117 -5.31 7.65 -5.18
C LYS A 117 -4.14 8.54 -4.78
N LEU A 118 -3.23 8.01 -3.95
CA LEU A 118 -2.07 8.72 -3.46
C LEU A 118 -0.86 8.53 -4.39
N ALA A 119 -0.60 7.30 -4.83
CA ALA A 119 0.51 6.94 -5.72
C ALA A 119 -0.01 6.19 -6.96
N PRO A 120 -0.60 6.89 -7.94
CA PRO A 120 -1.25 6.24 -9.09
C PRO A 120 -0.25 5.59 -10.07
N ASP A 121 1.01 6.02 -10.06
CA ASP A 121 2.08 5.38 -10.85
C ASP A 121 2.79 4.31 -10.00
N THR A 122 2.20 3.12 -9.92
CA THR A 122 2.71 2.00 -9.11
C THR A 122 4.11 1.53 -9.56
N TRP A 123 4.49 1.77 -10.82
CA TRP A 123 5.82 1.44 -11.33
C TRP A 123 6.91 2.40 -10.86
N ALA A 124 6.52 3.57 -10.32
CA ALA A 124 7.44 4.53 -9.73
C ALA A 124 7.77 4.22 -8.27
N LEU A 125 7.10 3.23 -7.67
CA LEU A 125 7.34 2.82 -6.29
C LEU A 125 8.76 2.27 -6.12
N PRO A 126 9.41 2.53 -4.97
CA PRO A 126 10.71 1.93 -4.68
C PRO A 126 10.63 0.40 -4.72
N LYS A 127 11.69 -0.25 -5.20
CA LYS A 127 11.75 -1.72 -5.28
C LYS A 127 11.45 -2.37 -3.93
N GLY A 128 10.53 -3.35 -3.95
CA GLY A 128 10.13 -4.15 -2.79
C GLY A 128 9.12 -3.46 -1.88
N VAL A 129 8.56 -2.32 -2.30
CA VAL A 129 7.41 -1.68 -1.65
C VAL A 129 6.14 -2.25 -2.23
N ALA A 130 5.25 -2.78 -1.39
CA ALA A 130 3.96 -3.34 -1.75
C ALA A 130 2.86 -2.81 -0.83
N VAL A 131 1.60 -3.00 -1.22
CA VAL A 131 0.46 -2.65 -0.37
C VAL A 131 0.45 -3.58 0.85
N PHE A 132 0.30 -2.99 2.02
CA PHE A 132 0.09 -3.69 3.29
C PHE A 132 -0.98 -2.96 4.09
N TYR A 133 -1.63 -3.63 5.02
CA TYR A 133 -2.69 -3.02 5.82
C TYR A 133 -2.65 -3.41 7.29
N TYR A 134 -3.15 -2.51 8.12
CA TYR A 134 -3.45 -2.77 9.51
C TYR A 134 -4.95 -2.80 9.68
N THR A 135 -5.42 -3.84 10.34
CA THR A 135 -6.84 -4.13 10.52
C THR A 135 -7.21 -4.07 12.01
N PRO A 136 -8.48 -3.79 12.33
CA PRO A 136 -8.92 -3.82 13.72
C PRO A 136 -8.88 -5.26 14.26
N THR A 137 -8.48 -5.43 15.51
CA THR A 137 -8.51 -6.73 16.19
C THR A 137 -9.89 -6.98 16.80
N GLN A 138 -10.15 -8.21 17.25
CA GLN A 138 -11.38 -8.52 17.98
C GLN A 138 -11.53 -7.63 19.23
N GLU A 139 -10.44 -7.35 19.94
CA GLU A 139 -10.42 -6.52 21.14
C GLU A 139 -10.68 -5.04 20.83
N SER A 140 -10.03 -4.47 19.80
CA SER A 140 -10.28 -3.08 19.42
C SER A 140 -11.69 -2.91 18.85
N TRP A 141 -12.19 -3.93 18.13
CA TRP A 141 -13.56 -3.97 17.65
C TRP A 141 -14.59 -3.93 18.78
N ALA A 142 -14.35 -4.63 19.89
CA ALA A 142 -15.23 -4.62 21.05
C ALA A 142 -15.36 -3.23 21.69
N THR A 143 -14.36 -2.35 21.49
CA THR A 143 -14.37 -0.96 21.98
C THR A 143 -14.76 0.07 20.92
N GLY A 144 -15.15 -0.38 19.72
CA GLY A 144 -15.71 0.45 18.66
C GLY A 144 -14.74 0.79 17.52
N ASP A 145 -13.52 0.26 17.53
CA ASP A 145 -12.59 0.42 16.42
C ASP A 145 -13.04 -0.37 15.19
N ARG A 146 -13.05 0.31 14.05
CA ARG A 146 -13.47 -0.23 12.74
C ARG A 146 -12.49 0.18 11.65
N ALA A 147 -11.38 0.81 12.02
CA ALA A 147 -10.49 1.47 11.07
C ALA A 147 -9.53 0.45 10.44
N VAL A 148 -9.44 0.50 9.11
CA VAL A 148 -8.38 -0.14 8.34
C VAL A 148 -7.43 0.94 7.86
N THR A 149 -6.15 0.75 8.06
CA THR A 149 -5.09 1.67 7.60
C THR A 149 -4.31 0.99 6.48
N CYS A 150 -4.36 1.58 5.28
CA CYS A 150 -3.67 1.08 4.09
C CYS A 150 -2.31 1.77 3.96
N THR A 151 -1.28 0.99 3.66
CA THR A 151 0.11 1.45 3.62
C THR A 151 0.81 0.92 2.39
N TYR A 152 1.79 1.66 1.89
CA TYR A 152 2.85 1.08 1.09
C TYR A 152 4.02 0.78 2.02
N THR A 153 4.39 -0.49 2.13
CA THR A 153 5.43 -0.96 3.05
C THR A 153 6.46 -1.80 2.31
N LYS A 154 7.72 -1.63 2.69
CA LYS A 154 8.84 -2.44 2.24
C LYS A 154 9.06 -3.60 3.19
N GLU A 155 9.00 -4.84 2.71
CA GLU A 155 9.20 -6.03 3.56
C GLU A 155 10.59 -6.08 4.20
N SER A 156 11.62 -5.60 3.50
CA SER A 156 12.99 -5.57 4.00
C SER A 156 13.75 -4.29 3.64
N GLY A 157 14.44 -3.74 4.64
CA GLY A 157 15.18 -2.48 4.51
C GLY A 157 14.26 -1.25 4.56
N THR A 158 14.78 -0.12 4.09
CA THR A 158 14.08 1.18 4.13
C THR A 158 14.11 1.86 2.77
N PHE A 159 13.34 2.93 2.64
CA PHE A 159 13.42 3.92 1.56
C PHE A 159 13.33 5.35 2.14
N THR A 160 13.54 6.36 1.29
CA THR A 160 13.43 7.78 1.63
C THR A 160 12.61 8.49 0.57
N GLY A 161 12.00 9.61 0.95
CA GLY A 161 11.08 10.39 0.13
C GLY A 161 9.62 9.97 0.27
N GLU A 162 8.72 10.86 -0.14
CA GLU A 162 7.28 10.60 -0.19
C GLU A 162 6.92 9.86 -1.48
N LEU A 163 6.04 8.85 -1.41
CA LEU A 163 5.58 8.06 -2.55
C LEU A 163 4.67 8.84 -3.51
N ASN A 164 4.15 9.99 -3.09
CA ASN A 164 3.16 10.80 -3.80
C ASN A 164 3.66 12.18 -4.24
N ALA A 165 4.97 12.40 -4.24
CA ALA A 165 5.55 13.73 -4.43
C ALA A 165 5.36 14.34 -5.83
N ARG A 166 4.72 13.64 -6.78
CA ARG A 166 4.57 14.12 -8.17
C ARG A 166 3.12 14.40 -8.55
N SER A 167 2.88 15.60 -9.06
CA SER A 167 1.63 15.92 -9.77
C SER A 167 1.64 15.35 -11.18
N PHE A 168 0.53 14.73 -11.59
CA PHE A 168 0.35 14.17 -12.93
C PHE A 168 -0.45 15.11 -13.83
N LYS A 169 -0.10 15.15 -15.12
CA LYS A 169 -0.90 15.81 -16.15
C LYS A 169 -2.18 15.03 -16.43
N ALA A 170 -3.18 15.67 -17.04
CA ALA A 170 -4.48 15.05 -17.32
C ALA A 170 -4.35 13.75 -18.14
N GLU A 171 -3.49 13.73 -19.16
CA GLU A 171 -3.21 12.56 -19.98
C GLU A 171 -2.54 11.42 -19.19
N GLN A 172 -1.63 11.75 -18.26
CA GLN A 172 -0.97 10.78 -17.40
C GLN A 172 -1.96 10.17 -16.41
N THR A 173 -2.80 11.00 -15.78
CA THR A 173 -3.86 10.54 -14.88
C THR A 173 -4.88 9.66 -15.61
N ALA A 174 -5.28 10.04 -16.83
CA ALA A 174 -6.21 9.24 -17.63
C ALA A 174 -5.62 7.89 -18.04
N TYR A 175 -4.33 7.87 -18.38
CA TYR A 175 -3.59 6.63 -18.65
C TYR A 175 -3.54 5.74 -17.41
N LEU A 176 -3.00 6.24 -16.30
CA LEU A 176 -2.77 5.47 -15.07
C LEU A 176 -4.07 4.92 -14.50
N LYS A 177 -5.12 5.75 -14.44
CA LYS A 177 -6.46 5.31 -13.99
C LYS A 177 -6.97 4.12 -14.79
N GLY A 178 -6.81 4.16 -16.11
CA GLY A 178 -7.32 3.09 -16.97
C GLY A 178 -6.44 1.84 -16.94
N SER A 179 -5.12 1.98 -16.91
CA SER A 179 -4.21 0.83 -16.81
C SER A 179 -4.37 0.09 -15.47
N ASN A 180 -4.47 0.85 -14.38
CA ASN A 180 -4.67 0.29 -13.04
C ASN A 180 -6.03 -0.42 -12.95
N ALA A 181 -7.10 0.17 -13.47
CA ALA A 181 -8.41 -0.47 -13.49
C ALA A 181 -8.44 -1.80 -14.27
N VAL A 182 -7.60 -1.96 -15.30
CA VAL A 182 -7.46 -3.24 -16.02
C VAL A 182 -6.77 -4.28 -15.15
N TYR A 183 -5.69 -3.90 -14.46
CA TYR A 183 -4.99 -4.76 -13.51
C TYR A 183 -5.89 -5.19 -12.36
N GLU A 184 -6.56 -4.24 -11.71
CA GLU A 184 -7.52 -4.49 -10.63
C GLU A 184 -8.67 -5.40 -11.08
N ALA A 185 -9.23 -5.18 -12.29
CA ALA A 185 -10.28 -6.04 -12.81
C ALA A 185 -9.82 -7.50 -12.99
N LEU A 186 -8.54 -7.74 -13.31
CA LEU A 186 -7.97 -9.08 -13.40
C LEU A 186 -7.87 -9.73 -12.01
N TRP A 187 -7.30 -9.04 -11.02
CA TRP A 187 -7.01 -9.60 -9.70
C TRP A 187 -8.21 -9.73 -8.77
N VAL A 188 -9.11 -8.75 -8.76
CA VAL A 188 -10.31 -8.81 -7.90
C VAL A 188 -11.32 -9.85 -8.41
N ASN A 189 -11.28 -10.20 -9.69
CA ASN A 189 -12.20 -11.16 -10.30
C ASN A 189 -11.55 -12.53 -10.57
N GLN A 190 -10.55 -12.94 -9.78
CA GLN A 190 -9.97 -14.28 -9.92
C GLN A 190 -11.06 -15.36 -9.72
N PRO A 191 -11.03 -16.44 -10.53
CA PRO A 191 -11.98 -17.54 -10.41
C PRO A 191 -11.78 -18.30 -9.09
N ALA A 192 -12.82 -18.97 -8.61
CA ALA A 192 -12.78 -19.71 -7.35
C ALA A 192 -12.04 -21.06 -7.46
N LYS A 193 -11.74 -21.49 -8.70
CA LYS A 193 -10.96 -22.70 -9.01
C LYS A 193 -9.89 -22.36 -10.03
N ASP A 194 -8.75 -23.03 -9.91
CA ASP A 194 -7.55 -22.74 -10.71
C ASP A 194 -7.60 -23.34 -12.14
N THR A 195 -8.73 -23.91 -12.57
CA THR A 195 -8.89 -24.50 -13.90
C THR A 195 -10.20 -24.05 -14.55
N VAL A 196 -10.16 -23.80 -15.85
CA VAL A 196 -11.31 -23.30 -16.61
C VAL A 196 -12.42 -24.35 -16.63
N GLU A 197 -12.10 -25.64 -16.67
CA GLU A 197 -13.09 -26.72 -16.64
C GLU A 197 -13.85 -26.77 -15.31
N ALA A 198 -13.18 -26.46 -14.21
CA ALA A 198 -13.78 -26.49 -12.88
C ALA A 198 -14.61 -25.24 -12.56
N ASP A 199 -14.30 -24.09 -13.18
CA ASP A 199 -15.01 -22.82 -12.93
C ASP A 199 -15.11 -21.91 -14.17
N LEU A 200 -15.57 -22.45 -15.30
CA LEU A 200 -15.81 -21.66 -16.52
C LEU A 200 -16.67 -20.41 -16.25
N PRO A 201 -17.72 -20.43 -15.41
CA PRO A 201 -18.46 -19.23 -15.06
C PRO A 201 -17.61 -18.13 -14.41
N GLY A 202 -16.73 -18.47 -13.46
CA GLY A 202 -15.81 -17.53 -12.82
C GLY A 202 -14.81 -16.92 -13.80
N TYR A 203 -14.18 -17.74 -14.62
CA TYR A 203 -13.26 -17.28 -15.67
C TYR A 203 -13.96 -16.36 -16.70
N LYS A 204 -15.20 -16.66 -17.08
CA LYS A 204 -16.00 -15.78 -17.95
C LYS A 204 -16.39 -14.47 -17.27
N ALA A 205 -16.64 -14.49 -15.96
CA ALA A 205 -16.91 -13.28 -15.18
C ALA A 205 -15.68 -12.37 -15.12
N GLN A 206 -14.49 -12.93 -14.84
CA GLN A 206 -13.21 -12.21 -14.92
C GLN A 206 -13.02 -11.58 -16.30
N ALA A 207 -13.21 -12.38 -17.35
CA ALA A 207 -13.02 -11.93 -18.72
C ALA A 207 -13.94 -10.76 -19.08
N LYS A 208 -15.18 -10.80 -18.61
CA LYS A 208 -16.15 -9.71 -18.78
C LYS A 208 -15.73 -8.44 -18.04
N ALA A 209 -15.23 -8.58 -16.81
CA ALA A 209 -14.74 -7.44 -16.02
C ALA A 209 -13.53 -6.77 -16.67
N VAL A 210 -12.53 -7.56 -17.09
CA VAL A 210 -11.33 -7.05 -17.78
C VAL A 210 -11.69 -6.40 -19.12
N ALA A 211 -12.60 -6.99 -19.90
CA ALA A 211 -13.10 -6.39 -21.14
C ALA A 211 -13.73 -5.00 -20.90
N ALA A 212 -14.54 -4.87 -19.84
CA ALA A 212 -15.16 -3.59 -19.50
C ALA A 212 -14.14 -2.55 -19.04
N ALA A 213 -13.13 -2.95 -18.27
CA ALA A 213 -12.02 -2.09 -17.86
C ALA A 213 -11.18 -1.62 -19.07
N LEU A 214 -10.90 -2.52 -20.03
CA LEU A 214 -10.21 -2.18 -21.27
C LEU A 214 -11.00 -1.18 -22.12
N ASP A 215 -12.32 -1.36 -22.26
CA ASP A 215 -13.19 -0.40 -22.96
C ASP A 215 -13.14 0.99 -22.28
N ALA A 216 -13.15 1.03 -20.94
CA ALA A 216 -13.03 2.26 -20.18
C ALA A 216 -11.65 2.92 -20.36
N HIS A 217 -10.56 2.13 -20.35
CA HIS A 217 -9.22 2.62 -20.59
C HIS A 217 -9.08 3.18 -22.01
N LEU A 218 -9.54 2.47 -23.04
CA LEU A 218 -9.57 2.94 -24.43
C LEU A 218 -10.33 4.25 -24.58
N LYS A 219 -11.46 4.40 -23.88
CA LYS A 219 -12.21 5.66 -23.83
C LYS A 219 -11.38 6.79 -23.24
N GLY A 220 -10.66 6.54 -22.15
CA GLY A 220 -9.73 7.49 -21.52
C GLY A 220 -8.56 7.88 -22.43
N LEU A 221 -8.04 6.93 -23.21
CA LEU A 221 -6.93 7.16 -24.13
C LEU A 221 -7.34 7.92 -25.41
N LYS A 222 -8.63 7.98 -25.77
CA LYS A 222 -9.10 8.50 -27.09
C LYS A 222 -8.58 9.90 -27.44
N GLY A 223 -8.42 10.79 -26.46
CA GLY A 223 -7.98 12.17 -26.66
C GLY A 223 -6.47 12.40 -26.48
N ILE A 224 -5.71 11.35 -26.16
CA ILE A 224 -4.26 11.48 -25.89
C ILE A 224 -3.49 11.35 -27.20
N GLU A 225 -2.68 12.35 -27.52
CA GLU A 225 -1.81 12.33 -28.71
C GLU A 225 -0.53 11.51 -28.45
N GLY A 226 0.12 11.06 -29.52
CA GLY A 226 1.34 10.26 -29.44
C GLY A 226 1.31 9.03 -30.35
N ALA A 227 2.47 8.70 -30.92
CA ALA A 227 2.60 7.57 -31.84
C ALA A 227 2.55 6.24 -31.07
N GLU A 228 3.21 6.16 -29.92
CA GLU A 228 3.22 4.95 -29.10
C GLU A 228 1.89 4.76 -28.36
N VAL A 229 1.27 5.84 -27.88
CA VAL A 229 -0.11 5.80 -27.35
C VAL A 229 -1.11 5.38 -28.44
N GLY A 230 -0.92 5.83 -29.69
CA GLY A 230 -1.69 5.37 -30.85
C GLY A 230 -1.62 3.85 -31.05
N LYS A 231 -0.40 3.30 -31.09
CA LYS A 231 -0.17 1.85 -31.22
C LYS A 231 -0.77 1.07 -30.04
N LEU A 232 -0.63 1.60 -28.82
CA LEU A 232 -1.22 0.99 -27.63
C LEU A 232 -2.75 0.90 -27.76
N ARG A 233 -3.43 1.97 -28.20
CA ARG A 233 -4.89 1.93 -28.42
C ARG A 233 -5.31 0.86 -29.41
N GLU A 234 -4.59 0.72 -30.53
CA GLU A 234 -4.89 -0.32 -31.52
C GLU A 234 -4.72 -1.72 -30.94
N GLN A 235 -3.64 -1.94 -30.19
CA GLN A 235 -3.35 -3.22 -29.55
C GLN A 235 -4.38 -3.56 -28.46
N LEU A 236 -4.70 -2.60 -27.58
CA LEU A 236 -5.72 -2.78 -26.55
C LEU A 236 -7.13 -2.97 -27.13
N THR A 237 -7.43 -2.38 -28.28
CA THR A 237 -8.72 -2.62 -28.99
C THR A 237 -8.86 -4.09 -29.40
N LYS A 238 -7.80 -4.68 -29.96
CA LYS A 238 -7.78 -6.12 -30.30
C LYS A 238 -7.89 -6.98 -29.04
N THR A 239 -7.16 -6.59 -27.99
CA THR A 239 -7.13 -7.28 -26.70
C THR A 239 -8.50 -7.29 -26.03
N ALA A 240 -9.20 -6.14 -26.00
CA ALA A 240 -10.57 -6.03 -25.51
C ALA A 240 -11.53 -6.93 -26.29
N GLY A 241 -11.33 -7.06 -27.61
CA GLY A 241 -12.07 -8.01 -28.45
C GLY A 241 -11.89 -9.46 -28.01
N GLN A 242 -10.66 -9.88 -27.71
CA GLN A 242 -10.38 -11.24 -27.25
C GLN A 242 -10.95 -11.52 -25.86
N TRP A 243 -10.85 -10.57 -24.92
CA TRP A 243 -11.51 -10.68 -23.62
C TRP A 243 -13.04 -10.80 -23.73
N LYS A 244 -13.66 -10.06 -24.67
CA LYS A 244 -15.10 -10.20 -24.97
C LYS A 244 -15.44 -11.58 -25.56
N THR A 245 -14.59 -12.12 -26.43
CA THR A 245 -14.76 -13.48 -26.97
C THR A 245 -14.67 -14.51 -25.84
N ALA A 246 -13.65 -14.43 -24.99
CA ALA A 246 -13.48 -15.31 -23.84
C ALA A 246 -14.69 -15.25 -22.88
N ALA A 247 -15.16 -14.05 -22.56
CA ALA A 247 -16.35 -13.85 -21.72
C ALA A 247 -17.64 -14.50 -22.28
N ASN A 248 -17.70 -14.74 -23.59
CA ASN A 248 -18.84 -15.35 -24.28
C ASN A 248 -18.56 -16.77 -24.79
N ALA A 249 -17.43 -17.38 -24.40
CA ALA A 249 -17.06 -18.72 -24.83
C ALA A 249 -18.14 -19.76 -24.50
N ALA A 250 -18.36 -20.71 -25.42
CA ALA A 250 -19.37 -21.76 -25.27
C ALA A 250 -18.93 -22.85 -24.27
N ASP A 251 -17.63 -23.14 -24.25
CA ASP A 251 -16.97 -24.18 -23.46
C ASP A 251 -15.55 -23.75 -23.09
N ALA A 252 -14.83 -24.62 -22.38
CA ALA A 252 -13.46 -24.36 -21.93
C ALA A 252 -12.47 -24.23 -23.10
N ASP A 253 -12.60 -25.06 -24.14
CA ASP A 253 -11.72 -25.01 -25.32
C ASP A 253 -11.83 -23.65 -26.04
N ALA A 254 -13.06 -23.19 -26.28
CA ALA A 254 -13.31 -21.88 -26.86
C ALA A 254 -12.82 -20.74 -25.95
N PHE A 255 -12.86 -20.92 -24.63
CA PHE A 255 -12.35 -19.95 -23.67
C PHE A 255 -10.83 -19.83 -23.79
N TYR A 256 -10.08 -20.94 -23.76
CA TYR A 256 -8.62 -20.94 -23.87
C TYR A 256 -8.13 -20.27 -25.16
N ILE A 257 -8.74 -20.60 -26.30
CA ILE A 257 -8.39 -20.00 -27.60
C ILE A 257 -8.49 -18.47 -27.58
N ALA A 258 -9.47 -17.93 -26.88
CA ALA A 258 -9.66 -16.48 -26.77
C ALA A 258 -8.83 -15.86 -25.62
N TYR A 259 -8.65 -16.58 -24.52
CA TYR A 259 -7.98 -16.11 -23.31
C TYR A 259 -6.49 -15.91 -23.52
N ASP A 260 -5.79 -16.84 -24.18
CA ASP A 260 -4.33 -16.74 -24.37
C ASP A 260 -3.89 -15.42 -25.05
N PRO A 261 -4.46 -15.03 -26.22
CA PRO A 261 -4.13 -13.74 -26.82
C PRO A 261 -4.70 -12.55 -26.03
N ALA A 262 -5.76 -12.73 -25.24
CA ALA A 262 -6.32 -11.68 -24.38
C ALA A 262 -5.38 -11.36 -23.20
N PHE A 263 -4.90 -12.40 -22.51
CA PHE A 263 -3.97 -12.32 -21.39
C PHE A 263 -2.60 -11.81 -21.83
N THR A 264 -2.09 -12.33 -22.95
CA THR A 264 -0.85 -11.81 -23.57
C THR A 264 -1.01 -10.34 -23.95
N GLY A 265 -2.20 -9.92 -24.38
CA GLY A 265 -2.48 -8.54 -24.77
C GLY A 265 -2.39 -7.54 -23.62
N ILE A 266 -2.53 -7.97 -22.36
CA ILE A 266 -2.38 -7.09 -21.19
C ILE A 266 -0.99 -7.18 -20.54
N ASP A 267 -0.03 -7.86 -21.17
CA ASP A 267 1.37 -7.91 -20.72
C ASP A 267 1.93 -6.49 -20.50
N PRO A 268 2.42 -6.18 -19.27
CA PRO A 268 2.91 -4.86 -18.92
C PRO A 268 4.03 -4.36 -19.85
N ASN A 269 4.87 -5.26 -20.40
CA ASN A 269 5.95 -4.89 -21.32
C ASN A 269 5.43 -4.21 -22.58
N LYS A 270 4.20 -4.53 -23.03
CA LYS A 270 3.59 -3.91 -24.21
C LYS A 270 3.24 -2.44 -24.00
N THR A 271 3.20 -1.98 -22.75
CA THR A 271 2.83 -0.62 -22.39
C THR A 271 4.02 0.34 -22.23
N VAL A 272 5.24 -0.20 -22.10
CA VAL A 272 6.46 0.55 -21.78
C VAL A 272 6.71 1.72 -22.75
N ALA A 273 6.49 1.51 -24.05
CA ALA A 273 6.70 2.55 -25.06
C ALA A 273 5.75 3.74 -24.89
N ALA A 274 4.46 3.48 -24.63
CA ALA A 274 3.47 4.52 -24.36
C ALA A 274 3.74 5.23 -23.03
N ARG A 275 4.13 4.48 -21.98
CA ARG A 275 4.53 5.06 -20.69
C ARG A 275 5.73 6.00 -20.82
N LYS A 276 6.72 5.61 -21.63
CA LYS A 276 7.88 6.46 -21.96
C LYS A 276 7.45 7.74 -22.69
N GLU A 277 6.59 7.63 -23.69
CA GLU A 277 6.03 8.78 -24.43
C GLU A 277 5.27 9.75 -23.50
N LEU A 278 4.56 9.22 -22.50
CA LEU A 278 3.83 9.98 -21.49
C LEU A 278 4.71 10.49 -20.32
N GLY A 279 6.00 10.13 -20.27
CA GLY A 279 6.90 10.51 -19.18
C GLY A 279 6.53 9.89 -17.81
N LEU A 280 5.98 8.68 -17.83
CA LEU A 280 5.69 7.83 -16.67
C LEU A 280 6.86 6.88 -16.38
N ALA A 281 6.85 6.22 -15.23
CA ALA A 281 7.85 5.18 -14.93
C ALA A 281 7.78 4.02 -15.95
N THR A 282 8.93 3.52 -16.38
CA THR A 282 9.03 2.52 -17.47
C THR A 282 9.57 1.17 -17.02
N THR A 283 10.00 1.05 -15.76
CA THR A 283 10.48 -0.22 -15.21
C THR A 283 9.28 -1.05 -14.82
N VAL A 284 9.08 -2.18 -15.49
CA VAL A 284 8.05 -3.14 -15.12
C VAL A 284 8.37 -3.69 -13.71
N PRO A 285 7.44 -3.67 -12.76
CA PRO A 285 7.61 -4.31 -11.45
C PRO A 285 8.00 -5.79 -11.60
N ALA A 286 8.82 -6.31 -10.68
CA ALA A 286 9.31 -7.68 -10.78
C ALA A 286 8.18 -8.72 -10.69
N ASP A 287 7.22 -8.49 -9.79
CA ASP A 287 6.08 -9.40 -9.56
C ASP A 287 5.18 -9.42 -10.81
N ASP A 288 4.96 -8.26 -11.43
CA ASP A 288 4.28 -8.17 -12.71
C ASP A 288 5.07 -8.88 -13.82
N ALA A 289 6.40 -8.76 -13.85
CA ALA A 289 7.19 -9.43 -14.88
C ALA A 289 7.14 -10.96 -14.76
N GLU A 290 7.05 -11.50 -13.54
CA GLU A 290 6.97 -12.94 -13.27
C GLU A 290 5.67 -13.56 -13.80
N VAL A 291 4.54 -12.87 -13.62
CA VAL A 291 3.21 -13.35 -14.06
C VAL A 291 3.14 -13.57 -15.59
N TRP A 292 3.88 -12.78 -16.38
CA TRP A 292 3.92 -12.88 -17.84
C TRP A 292 5.22 -13.49 -18.40
N ALA A 293 6.08 -14.08 -17.56
CA ALA A 293 7.33 -14.72 -18.00
C ALA A 293 7.15 -16.15 -18.56
N GLY A 294 5.91 -16.67 -18.59
CA GLY A 294 5.54 -18.01 -19.05
C GLY A 294 5.32 -18.14 -20.55
#